data_AF-A0A396TW79-F1
#
_entry.id   AF-A0A396TW79-F1
#
_cell.length_a   1.000
_cell.length_b   1.000
_cell.length_c   1.000
_cell.angle_alpha   90.00
_cell.angle_beta   90.00
_cell.angle_gamma   90.00
#
_symmetry.space_group_name_H-M   'P 1'
#
loop_
_entity.id
_entity.type
_entity.pdbx_description
1 polymer ?
#
loop_
_entity_poly.entity_id
_entity_poly.type
_entity_poly.pdbx_seq_one_letter_code
_entity_poly.pdbx_strand_id
1 'polypeptide(L)'
;MFPSLDATNFQSSTLVYAIKFEDILSKIVRCYNMMVSDCVALENNENEIRDVLLYKYLKNNSVRQSLGFVSDQIHFESEVREDHSVGRTDLKIISPNIFEKQEAYYIIECKRLDKKYATGSSGLNKKYIDEGMFRFTSKYYSSYYRVNAMLGFVVDDMDIRLNTNHINQLLLDTSSIITLKKITQGNFINNFEYHYHSQHRDVDNEELKIYHLMLDFNLNIQKPK
;
A
#
# COMPACT_ATOMS: atom_id res chain seq x y z
N MET A 1 39.97 13.58 1.63
CA MET A 1 39.15 14.02 0.50
C MET A 1 38.00 13.02 0.41
N PHE A 2 36.81 13.39 0.88
CA PHE A 2 35.66 12.48 0.84
C PHE A 2 35.29 12.24 -0.63
N PRO A 3 35.06 10.98 -1.05
CA PRO A 3 34.57 10.74 -2.39
C PRO A 3 33.21 11.42 -2.53
N SER A 4 33.02 12.14 -3.64
CA SER A 4 31.76 12.77 -3.98
C SER A 4 30.64 11.73 -3.93
N LEU A 5 29.62 11.99 -3.11
CA LEU A 5 28.37 11.24 -3.11
C LEU A 5 27.77 11.30 -4.52
N ASP A 6 27.88 10.19 -5.25
CA ASP A 6 27.39 10.05 -6.61
C ASP A 6 25.87 9.82 -6.59
N ALA A 7 25.10 10.89 -6.77
CA ALA A 7 23.64 10.88 -6.77
C ALA A 7 23.04 10.01 -7.89
N THR A 8 23.81 9.72 -8.95
CA THR A 8 23.35 8.91 -10.08
C THR A 8 23.16 7.43 -9.68
N ASN A 9 24.03 6.90 -8.81
CA ASN A 9 23.87 5.55 -8.25
C ASN A 9 22.67 5.45 -7.29
N PHE A 10 22.37 6.53 -6.57
CA PHE A 10 21.22 6.60 -5.66
C PHE A 10 19.88 6.71 -6.41
N GLN A 11 19.81 7.52 -7.47
CA GLN A 11 18.63 7.59 -8.33
C GLN A 11 18.38 6.28 -9.09
N SER A 12 19.44 5.65 -9.62
CA SER A 12 19.35 4.35 -10.28
C SER A 12 18.83 3.26 -9.34
N SER A 13 19.32 3.22 -8.09
CA SER A 13 18.86 2.23 -7.10
C SER A 13 17.42 2.46 -6.67
N THR A 14 17.00 3.71 -6.45
CA THR A 14 15.60 4.05 -6.12
C THR A 14 14.63 3.59 -7.21
N LEU A 15 15.01 3.76 -8.48
CA LEU A 15 14.21 3.28 -9.61
C LEU A 15 14.09 1.75 -9.62
N VAL A 16 15.19 1.03 -9.36
CA VAL A 16 15.20 -0.44 -9.27
C VAL A 16 14.26 -0.92 -8.15
N TYR A 17 14.30 -0.28 -6.98
CA TYR A 17 13.42 -0.64 -5.87
C TYR A 17 11.94 -0.34 -6.15
N ALA A 18 11.65 0.74 -6.88
CA ALA A 18 10.31 1.06 -7.32
C ALA A 18 9.77 0.01 -8.31
N ILE A 19 10.56 -0.38 -9.31
CA ILE A 19 10.19 -1.42 -10.29
C ILE A 19 9.94 -2.77 -9.60
N LYS A 20 10.83 -3.17 -8.68
CA LYS A 20 10.65 -4.40 -7.90
C LYS A 20 9.37 -4.34 -7.07
N PHE A 21 9.06 -3.19 -6.50
CA PHE A 21 7.84 -3.03 -5.71
C PHE A 21 6.58 -3.04 -6.57
N GLU A 22 6.59 -2.43 -7.75
CA GLU A 22 5.49 -2.51 -8.73
C GLU A 22 5.20 -3.96 -9.14
N ASP A 23 6.24 -4.78 -9.36
CA ASP A 23 6.09 -6.21 -9.64
C ASP A 23 5.44 -6.96 -8.45
N ILE A 24 5.86 -6.69 -7.21
CA ILE A 24 5.24 -7.25 -6.00
C ILE A 24 3.77 -6.85 -5.91
N LEU A 25 3.45 -5.57 -6.12
CA LEU A 25 2.06 -5.06 -6.11
C LEU A 25 1.21 -5.74 -7.20
N SER A 26 1.77 -5.99 -8.38
CA SER A 26 1.08 -6.74 -9.45
C SER A 26 0.72 -8.16 -9.02
N LYS A 27 1.58 -8.82 -8.22
CA LYS A 27 1.32 -10.15 -7.67
C LYS A 27 0.29 -10.11 -6.53
N ILE A 28 0.26 -9.05 -5.73
CA ILE A 28 -0.81 -8.81 -4.75
C ILE A 28 -2.17 -8.67 -5.46
N VAL A 29 -2.24 -7.96 -6.59
CA VAL A 29 -3.47 -7.89 -7.40
C VAL A 29 -3.89 -9.27 -7.92
N ARG A 30 -2.93 -10.14 -8.28
CA ARG A 30 -3.26 -11.53 -8.65
C ARG A 30 -3.86 -12.31 -7.47
N CYS A 31 -3.32 -12.17 -6.26
CA CYS A 31 -3.90 -12.75 -5.05
C CYS A 31 -5.32 -12.21 -4.77
N TYR A 32 -5.53 -10.91 -4.94
CA TYR A 32 -6.84 -10.29 -4.86
C TYR A 32 -7.83 -10.91 -5.87
N ASN A 33 -7.42 -11.07 -7.13
CA ASN A 33 -8.28 -11.67 -8.16
C ASN A 33 -8.63 -13.13 -7.84
N MET A 34 -7.69 -13.90 -7.29
CA MET A 34 -7.98 -15.26 -6.79
C MET A 34 -9.02 -15.21 -5.67
N MET A 35 -8.84 -14.31 -4.71
CA MET A 35 -9.75 -14.14 -3.58
C MET A 35 -11.18 -13.77 -3.96
N VAL A 36 -11.33 -12.91 -4.97
CA VAL A 36 -12.63 -12.56 -5.56
C VAL A 36 -13.22 -13.77 -6.31
N SER A 37 -12.40 -14.46 -7.11
CA SER A 37 -12.84 -15.62 -7.91
C SER A 37 -13.27 -16.81 -7.05
N ASP A 38 -12.64 -16.97 -5.89
CA ASP A 38 -12.99 -17.99 -4.89
C ASP A 38 -14.25 -17.63 -4.10
N CYS A 39 -14.88 -16.48 -4.38
CA CYS A 39 -16.08 -15.99 -3.71
C CYS A 39 -15.95 -15.98 -2.18
N VAL A 40 -14.76 -15.62 -1.67
CA VAL A 40 -14.52 -15.63 -0.22
C VAL A 40 -15.44 -14.63 0.46
N ALA A 41 -16.23 -15.10 1.42
CA ALA A 41 -17.07 -14.24 2.25
C ALA A 41 -16.21 -13.55 3.31
N LEU A 42 -16.35 -12.24 3.43
CA LEU A 42 -15.53 -11.38 4.28
C LEU A 42 -16.37 -10.60 5.28
N GLU A 43 -15.88 -10.48 6.51
CA GLU A 43 -16.42 -9.52 7.46
C GLU A 43 -16.02 -8.11 7.05
N ASN A 44 -16.89 -7.13 7.31
CA ASN A 44 -16.55 -5.72 7.10
C ASN A 44 -15.63 -5.21 8.22
N ASN A 45 -14.39 -5.71 8.21
CA ASN A 45 -13.34 -5.38 9.15
C ASN A 45 -11.99 -5.34 8.40
N GLU A 46 -11.24 -4.26 8.61
CA GLU A 46 -9.97 -3.99 7.94
C GLU A 46 -8.94 -5.11 8.16
N ASN A 47 -8.77 -5.53 9.42
CA ASN A 47 -7.79 -6.55 9.80
C ASN A 47 -8.22 -7.93 9.29
N GLU A 48 -9.51 -8.26 9.35
CA GLU A 48 -10.01 -9.55 8.87
C GLU A 48 -9.83 -9.68 7.34
N ILE A 49 -10.11 -8.62 6.58
CA ILE A 49 -9.89 -8.62 5.12
C ILE A 49 -8.40 -8.80 4.81
N ARG A 50 -7.53 -8.03 5.48
CA ARG A 50 -6.07 -8.12 5.35
C ARG A 50 -5.57 -9.53 5.68
N ASP A 51 -6.03 -10.11 6.79
CA ASP A 51 -5.56 -11.40 7.28
C ASP A 51 -6.00 -12.53 6.34
N VAL A 52 -7.20 -12.47 5.77
CA VAL A 52 -7.62 -13.41 4.73
C VAL A 52 -6.74 -13.31 3.50
N LEU A 53 -6.48 -12.10 2.98
CA LEU A 53 -5.56 -11.89 1.85
C LEU A 53 -4.16 -12.45 2.17
N LEU A 54 -3.67 -12.20 3.38
CA LEU A 54 -2.36 -12.64 3.82
C LEU A 54 -2.28 -14.17 3.93
N TYR A 55 -3.09 -14.77 4.80
CA TYR A 55 -2.91 -16.17 5.20
C TYR A 55 -3.41 -17.15 4.15
N LYS A 56 -4.50 -16.83 3.43
CA LYS A 56 -5.03 -17.73 2.40
C LYS A 56 -4.31 -17.63 1.06
N TYR A 57 -3.70 -16.47 0.75
CA TYR A 57 -3.08 -16.22 -0.56
C TYR A 57 -1.60 -15.85 -0.46
N LEU A 58 -1.23 -14.72 0.14
CA LEU A 58 0.17 -14.23 0.13
C LEU A 58 1.14 -15.16 0.87
N LYS A 59 0.69 -15.88 1.90
CA LYS A 59 1.49 -16.87 2.67
C LYS A 59 1.23 -18.32 2.25
N ASN A 60 0.31 -18.57 1.32
CA ASN A 60 0.03 -19.92 0.84
C ASN A 60 1.15 -20.42 -0.07
N ASN A 61 1.78 -21.55 0.26
CA ASN A 61 2.96 -22.05 -0.46
C ASN A 61 2.70 -22.28 -1.96
N SER A 62 1.54 -22.83 -2.33
CA SER A 62 1.20 -23.09 -3.73
C SER A 62 1.02 -21.79 -4.51
N VAL A 63 0.32 -20.80 -3.93
CA VAL A 63 0.15 -19.46 -4.52
C VAL A 63 1.49 -18.74 -4.63
N ARG A 64 2.32 -18.82 -3.58
CA ARG A 64 3.65 -18.21 -3.58
C ARG A 64 4.57 -18.77 -4.65
N GLN A 65 4.52 -20.09 -4.85
CA GLN A 65 5.32 -20.72 -5.89
C GLN A 65 4.80 -20.35 -7.29
N SER A 66 3.48 -20.36 -7.49
CA SER A 66 2.90 -20.06 -8.81
C SER A 66 3.06 -18.60 -9.22
N LEU A 67 3.06 -17.67 -8.27
CA LEU A 67 3.23 -16.23 -8.51
C LEU A 67 4.69 -15.76 -8.46
N GLY A 68 5.65 -16.65 -8.18
CA GLY A 68 7.08 -16.32 -8.16
C GLY A 68 7.60 -15.70 -6.85
N PHE A 69 6.78 -15.54 -5.81
CA PHE A 69 7.26 -15.00 -4.52
C PHE A 69 8.41 -15.83 -3.92
N VAL A 70 8.44 -17.14 -4.18
CA VAL A 70 9.54 -18.01 -3.71
C VAL A 70 10.83 -17.73 -4.48
N SER A 71 10.78 -17.67 -5.82
CA SER A 71 11.97 -17.40 -6.65
C SER A 71 12.52 -16.00 -6.41
N ASP A 72 11.64 -15.03 -6.16
CA ASP A 72 12.02 -13.65 -5.88
C ASP A 72 12.44 -13.42 -4.42
N GLN A 73 12.34 -14.48 -3.60
CA GLN A 73 12.67 -14.48 -2.17
C GLN A 73 11.89 -13.41 -1.39
N ILE A 74 10.59 -13.30 -1.68
CA ILE A 74 9.68 -12.36 -1.04
C ILE A 74 8.91 -13.05 0.08
N HIS A 75 8.87 -12.40 1.24
CA HIS A 75 8.09 -12.83 2.40
C HIS A 75 7.22 -11.68 2.92
N PHE A 76 6.02 -12.02 3.42
CA PHE A 76 5.07 -11.08 4.01
C PHE A 76 4.87 -11.39 5.50
N GLU A 77 4.95 -10.35 6.32
CA GLU A 77 4.60 -10.38 7.74
C GLU A 77 3.51 -9.35 8.02
N SER A 78 2.60 -9.63 8.95
CA SER A 78 1.60 -8.68 9.44
C SER A 78 1.85 -8.31 10.88
N GLU A 79 1.33 -7.15 11.30
CA GLU A 79 1.31 -6.72 12.70
C GLU A 79 2.71 -6.65 13.32
N VAL A 80 3.72 -6.40 12.48
CA VAL A 80 5.11 -6.27 12.92
C VAL A 80 5.24 -4.92 13.61
N ARG A 81 5.78 -4.94 14.84
CA ARG A 81 6.12 -3.71 15.53
C ARG A 81 7.19 -2.98 14.72
N GLU A 82 6.96 -1.72 14.43
CA GLU A 82 7.93 -0.91 13.70
C GLU A 82 9.15 -0.61 14.56
N ASP A 83 10.33 -0.72 13.94
CA ASP A 83 11.61 -0.63 14.64
C ASP A 83 11.84 0.76 15.27
N HIS A 84 11.17 1.79 14.71
CA HIS A 84 11.32 3.18 15.12
C HIS A 84 10.08 3.79 15.78
N SER A 85 9.00 3.01 15.99
CA SER A 85 7.79 3.52 16.62
C SER A 85 7.08 2.47 17.50
N VAL A 86 6.01 2.89 18.17
CA VAL A 86 5.12 1.96 18.89
C VAL A 86 4.07 1.33 17.98
N GLY A 87 4.04 1.72 16.71
CA GLY A 87 3.06 1.28 15.73
C GLY A 87 3.31 -0.13 15.25
N ARG A 88 2.24 -0.74 14.72
CA ARG A 88 2.31 -1.99 13.97
C ARG A 88 1.95 -1.71 12.54
N THR A 89 2.74 -2.19 11.60
CA THR A 89 2.40 -2.11 10.18
C THR A 89 1.41 -3.20 9.82
N ASP A 90 0.51 -2.88 8.88
CA ASP A 90 -0.43 -3.88 8.39
C ASP A 90 0.30 -5.01 7.67
N LEU A 91 1.20 -4.67 6.75
CA LEU A 91 2.03 -5.65 6.04
C LEU A 91 3.46 -5.11 5.84
N LYS A 92 4.45 -5.93 6.22
CA LYS A 92 5.87 -5.75 5.97
C LYS A 92 6.33 -6.75 4.90
N ILE A 93 7.02 -6.27 3.88
CA ILE A 93 7.58 -7.10 2.81
C ILE A 93 9.09 -7.21 2.99
N ILE A 94 9.54 -8.43 3.23
CA ILE A 94 10.93 -8.76 3.47
C ILE A 94 11.51 -9.39 2.20
N SER A 95 12.75 -9.00 1.90
CA SER A 95 13.58 -9.57 0.85
C SER A 95 15.01 -9.76 1.37
N PRO A 96 15.91 -10.45 0.64
CA PRO A 96 17.28 -10.70 1.11
C PRO A 96 18.08 -9.45 1.47
N ASN A 97 17.70 -8.28 0.96
CA ASN A 97 18.33 -7.00 1.31
C ASN A 97 18.34 -6.71 2.81
N ILE A 98 17.42 -7.31 3.59
CA ILE A 98 17.39 -7.17 5.05
C ILE A 98 18.68 -7.66 5.73
N PHE A 99 19.38 -8.63 5.11
CA PHE A 99 20.64 -9.15 5.63
C PHE A 99 21.81 -8.18 5.45
N GLU A 100 21.69 -7.23 4.52
CA GLU A 100 22.65 -6.14 4.34
C GLU A 100 22.28 -4.92 5.18
N LYS A 101 20.98 -4.57 5.21
CA LYS A 101 20.46 -3.42 5.94
C LYS A 101 19.09 -3.75 6.52
N GLN A 102 18.96 -3.70 7.85
CA GLN A 102 17.76 -4.16 8.55
C GLN A 102 16.50 -3.34 8.21
N GLU A 103 16.68 -2.07 7.85
CA GLU A 103 15.61 -1.17 7.42
C GLU A 103 15.16 -1.40 5.96
N ALA A 104 15.81 -2.29 5.20
CA ALA A 104 15.61 -2.47 3.77
C ALA A 104 14.41 -3.36 3.43
N TYR A 105 13.22 -2.93 3.85
CA TYR A 105 11.93 -3.56 3.61
C TYR A 105 10.92 -2.57 3.02
N TYR A 106 9.80 -3.11 2.49
CA TYR A 106 8.66 -2.28 2.08
C TYR A 106 7.54 -2.39 3.10
N ILE A 107 6.74 -1.33 3.20
CA ILE A 107 5.55 -1.29 4.05
C ILE A 107 4.32 -1.08 3.17
N ILE A 108 3.26 -1.80 3.52
CA ILE A 108 1.93 -1.63 2.99
C ILE A 108 0.98 -1.38 4.16
N GLU A 109 0.20 -0.31 4.07
CA GLU A 109 -0.88 0.01 5.00
C GLU A 109 -2.24 -0.27 4.35
N CYS A 110 -3.19 -0.75 5.12
CA CYS A 110 -4.52 -1.12 4.67
C CYS A 110 -5.56 -0.16 5.26
N LYS A 111 -6.50 0.29 4.45
CA LYS A 111 -7.65 1.07 4.92
C LYS A 111 -8.91 0.65 4.20
N ARG A 112 -10.01 0.52 4.94
CA ARG A 112 -11.33 0.39 4.29
C ARG A 112 -11.74 1.69 3.61
N LEU A 113 -12.55 1.57 2.56
CA LEU A 113 -13.16 2.66 1.80
C LEU A 113 -14.64 2.36 1.60
N ASP A 114 -15.48 3.36 1.80
CA ASP A 114 -16.91 3.31 1.52
C ASP A 114 -17.38 4.65 0.92
N LYS A 115 -18.65 4.73 0.53
CA LYS A 115 -19.23 5.96 0.00
C LYS A 115 -19.67 6.96 1.07
N LYS A 116 -19.55 6.63 2.36
CA LYS A 116 -20.11 7.46 3.44
C LYS A 116 -19.14 8.59 3.75
N TYR A 117 -19.69 9.80 3.83
CA TYR A 117 -18.91 11.01 4.13
C TYR A 117 -17.68 11.15 3.22
N ALA A 118 -17.83 10.86 1.92
CA ALA A 118 -16.72 10.72 0.99
C ALA A 118 -15.81 11.96 0.92
N THR A 119 -16.35 13.16 1.14
CA THR A 119 -15.64 14.45 1.20
C THR A 119 -15.67 15.10 2.59
N GLY A 120 -16.04 14.34 3.63
CA GLY A 120 -16.15 14.84 4.99
C GLY A 120 -14.81 14.86 5.72
N SER A 121 -14.70 15.72 6.74
CA SER A 121 -13.57 15.71 7.70
C SER A 121 -13.62 14.53 8.68
N SER A 122 -14.63 13.68 8.56
CA SER A 122 -14.78 12.39 9.22
C SER A 122 -15.22 11.36 8.17
N GLY A 123 -14.77 10.12 8.27
CA GLY A 123 -15.10 9.07 7.30
C GLY A 123 -13.89 8.24 6.89
N LEU A 124 -14.14 7.17 6.12
CA LEU A 124 -13.09 6.23 5.73
C LEU A 124 -12.06 6.84 4.77
N ASN A 125 -12.48 7.72 3.86
CA ASN A 125 -11.54 8.48 3.02
C ASN A 125 -10.60 9.39 3.83
N LYS A 126 -11.12 10.04 4.88
CA LYS A 126 -10.28 10.88 5.74
C LYS A 126 -9.32 10.04 6.58
N LYS A 127 -9.75 8.87 7.08
CA LYS A 127 -8.86 7.88 7.73
C LYS A 127 -7.78 7.34 6.79
N TYR A 128 -8.11 7.13 5.52
CA TYR A 128 -7.14 6.73 4.49
C TYR A 128 -5.95 7.70 4.43
N ILE A 129 -6.23 8.99 4.61
CA ILE A 129 -5.22 10.06 4.61
C ILE A 129 -4.54 10.16 5.98
N ASP A 130 -5.31 10.42 7.04
CA ASP A 130 -4.80 10.81 8.36
C ASP A 130 -4.19 9.65 9.15
N GLU A 131 -4.76 8.45 8.99
CA GLU A 131 -4.29 7.25 9.68
C GLU A 131 -3.52 6.31 8.76
N GLY A 132 -3.54 6.55 7.44
CA GLY A 132 -2.83 5.73 6.46
C GLY A 132 -1.64 6.45 5.86
N MET A 133 -1.89 7.33 4.88
CA MET A 133 -0.84 8.05 4.15
C MET A 133 0.07 8.87 5.06
N PHE A 134 -0.49 9.53 6.08
CA PHE A 134 0.26 10.33 7.04
C PHE A 134 1.31 9.52 7.80
N ARG A 135 1.13 8.21 8.01
CA ARG A 135 2.13 7.36 8.70
C ARG A 135 3.45 7.31 7.94
N PHE A 136 3.41 7.38 6.61
CA PHE A 136 4.60 7.43 5.78
C PHE A 136 5.24 8.83 5.77
N THR A 137 4.45 9.89 5.63
CA THR A 137 4.98 11.26 5.52
C THR A 137 5.42 11.82 6.88
N SER A 138 4.86 11.35 7.98
CA SER A 138 5.31 11.69 9.34
C SER A 138 6.53 10.88 9.80
N LYS A 139 7.00 9.92 9.00
CA LYS A 139 8.00 8.91 9.38
C LYS A 139 7.62 8.10 10.62
N TYR A 140 6.33 7.99 10.93
CA TYR A 140 5.84 7.02 11.90
C TYR A 140 6.23 5.59 11.49
N TYR A 141 6.29 5.37 10.18
CA TYR A 141 6.83 4.18 9.52
C TYR A 141 8.12 4.49 8.78
N SER A 142 9.03 3.53 8.79
CA SER A 142 10.27 3.64 8.01
C SER A 142 9.96 3.56 6.51
N SER A 143 10.80 4.18 5.69
CA SER A 143 10.62 4.22 4.24
C SER A 143 11.99 4.19 3.57
N TYR A 144 12.74 3.10 3.79
CA TYR A 144 14.13 3.02 3.33
C TYR A 144 14.24 3.18 1.81
N TYR A 145 13.36 2.52 1.05
CA TYR A 145 13.34 2.59 -0.40
C TYR A 145 12.60 3.81 -0.98
N ARG A 146 12.08 4.70 -0.12
CA ARG A 146 11.26 5.86 -0.51
C ARG A 146 10.01 5.52 -1.34
N VAL A 147 9.56 4.27 -1.28
CA VAL A 147 8.34 3.77 -1.90
C VAL A 147 7.55 2.92 -0.90
N ASN A 148 6.25 3.22 -0.75
CA ASN A 148 5.31 2.50 0.13
C ASN A 148 3.99 2.27 -0.60
N ALA A 149 3.09 1.46 -0.05
CA ALA A 149 1.77 1.31 -0.63
C ALA A 149 0.63 1.39 0.37
N MET A 150 -0.54 1.74 -0.15
CA MET A 150 -1.82 1.65 0.50
C MET A 150 -2.69 0.62 -0.24
N LEU A 151 -3.32 -0.29 0.50
CA LEU A 151 -4.44 -1.09 0.00
C LEU A 151 -5.74 -0.47 0.50
N GLY A 152 -6.51 0.10 -0.42
CA GLY A 152 -7.87 0.57 -0.17
C GLY A 152 -8.87 -0.57 -0.35
N PHE A 153 -9.41 -1.12 0.72
CA PHE A 153 -10.46 -2.14 0.63
C PHE A 153 -11.81 -1.47 0.41
N VAL A 154 -12.33 -1.53 -0.81
CA VAL A 154 -13.66 -0.99 -1.16
C VAL A 154 -14.70 -1.98 -0.66
N VAL A 155 -15.44 -1.59 0.39
CA VAL A 155 -16.38 -2.45 1.13
C VAL A 155 -17.85 -2.10 0.91
N ASP A 156 -18.12 -1.13 0.04
CA ASP A 156 -19.46 -0.69 -0.35
C ASP A 156 -19.48 -0.46 -1.86
N ASP A 157 -20.65 -0.62 -2.47
CA ASP A 157 -20.87 -0.34 -3.89
C ASP A 157 -20.72 1.17 -4.15
N MET A 158 -19.67 1.53 -4.88
CA MET A 158 -19.30 2.90 -5.21
C MET A 158 -18.45 3.01 -6.48
N ASP A 159 -18.50 4.19 -7.12
CA ASP A 159 -17.55 4.53 -8.19
C ASP A 159 -16.17 4.83 -7.58
N ILE A 160 -15.22 3.92 -7.80
CA ILE A 160 -13.85 3.99 -7.27
C ILE A 160 -13.07 5.18 -7.84
N ARG A 161 -13.30 5.56 -9.11
CA ARG A 161 -12.63 6.72 -9.72
C ARG A 161 -13.13 8.00 -9.10
N LEU A 162 -14.46 8.12 -8.93
CA LEU A 162 -15.06 9.27 -8.26
C LEU A 162 -14.60 9.34 -6.80
N ASN A 163 -14.56 8.21 -6.09
CA ASN A 163 -14.08 8.20 -4.71
C ASN A 163 -12.60 8.60 -4.60
N THR A 164 -11.77 8.19 -5.56
CA THR A 164 -10.36 8.62 -5.64
C THR A 164 -10.26 10.14 -5.84
N ASN A 165 -11.18 10.76 -6.59
CA ASN A 165 -11.25 12.23 -6.69
C ASN A 165 -11.65 12.88 -5.36
N HIS A 166 -12.55 12.28 -4.58
CA HIS A 166 -12.89 12.78 -3.24
C HIS A 166 -11.71 12.67 -2.27
N ILE A 167 -10.95 11.56 -2.29
CA ILE A 167 -9.71 11.42 -1.52
C ILE A 167 -8.71 12.50 -1.93
N ASN A 168 -8.57 12.78 -3.23
CA ASN A 168 -7.68 13.85 -3.69
C ASN A 168 -8.10 15.24 -3.19
N GLN A 169 -9.40 15.54 -3.13
CA GLN A 169 -9.88 16.81 -2.55
C GLN A 169 -9.47 16.91 -1.08
N LEU A 170 -9.80 15.89 -0.27
CA LEU A 170 -9.44 15.84 1.15
C LEU A 170 -7.93 15.90 1.39
N LEU A 171 -7.14 15.25 0.52
CA LEU A 171 -5.68 15.23 0.61
C LEU A 171 -5.09 16.62 0.39
N LEU A 172 -5.59 17.36 -0.60
CA LEU A 172 -5.15 18.73 -0.88
C LEU A 172 -5.56 19.73 0.20
N ASP A 173 -6.67 19.45 0.90
CA ASP A 173 -7.11 20.24 2.06
C ASP A 173 -6.35 19.89 3.36
N THR A 174 -5.54 18.83 3.36
CA THR A 174 -4.82 18.34 4.55
C THR A 174 -3.43 18.97 4.65
N SER A 175 -3.29 19.99 5.51
CA SER A 175 -2.03 20.75 5.68
C SER A 175 -0.87 19.97 6.31
N SER A 176 -1.16 18.85 7.00
CA SER A 176 -0.13 17.99 7.61
C SER A 176 0.61 17.11 6.61
N ILE A 177 0.17 17.04 5.35
CA ILE A 177 0.80 16.26 4.28
C ILE A 177 1.21 17.19 3.15
N ILE A 178 2.50 17.22 2.84
CA ILE A 178 3.02 17.98 1.69
C ILE A 178 2.88 17.12 0.43
N THR A 179 1.81 17.34 -0.32
CA THR A 179 1.52 16.62 -1.57
C THR A 179 2.20 17.29 -2.76
N LEU A 180 3.11 16.58 -3.44
CA LEU A 180 3.77 17.02 -4.68
C LEU A 180 2.99 16.57 -5.92
N LYS A 181 2.46 15.35 -5.88
CA LYS A 181 1.58 14.78 -6.90
C LYS A 181 0.42 14.09 -6.19
N LYS A 182 -0.80 14.55 -6.46
CA LYS A 182 -2.02 13.91 -5.98
C LYS A 182 -2.13 12.47 -6.49
N ILE A 183 -3.08 11.69 -5.97
CA ILE A 183 -3.33 10.32 -6.42
C ILE A 183 -3.73 10.36 -7.90
N THR A 184 -2.91 9.72 -8.73
CA THR A 184 -3.06 9.68 -10.19
C THR A 184 -2.96 8.25 -10.70
N GLN A 185 -3.73 7.95 -11.74
CA GLN A 185 -3.78 6.63 -12.35
C GLN A 185 -2.38 6.16 -12.76
N GLY A 186 -2.02 4.94 -12.37
CA GLY A 186 -0.80 4.29 -12.80
C GLY A 186 -1.01 3.44 -14.06
N ASN A 187 0.08 2.92 -14.61
CA ASN A 187 0.09 2.01 -15.75
C ASN A 187 1.04 0.81 -15.54
N PHE A 188 1.33 0.47 -14.27
CA PHE A 188 2.29 -0.59 -13.90
C PHE A 188 1.67 -1.97 -13.66
N ILE A 189 0.33 -2.08 -13.62
CA ILE A 189 -0.39 -3.36 -13.54
C ILE A 189 -1.30 -3.50 -14.75
N ASN A 190 -1.12 -4.58 -15.51
CA ASN A 190 -1.97 -4.90 -16.66
C ASN A 190 -3.30 -5.48 -16.19
N ASN A 191 -4.39 -5.16 -16.90
CA ASN A 191 -5.75 -5.68 -16.66
C ASN A 191 -6.28 -5.46 -15.23
N PHE A 192 -5.80 -4.41 -14.57
CA PHE A 192 -6.34 -3.92 -13.32
C PHE A 192 -6.50 -2.42 -13.48
N GLU A 193 -7.68 -1.89 -13.18
CA GLU A 193 -7.97 -0.47 -13.40
C GLU A 193 -7.57 0.38 -12.20
N TYR A 194 -7.71 -0.14 -10.99
CA TYR A 194 -7.70 0.68 -9.78
C TYR A 194 -6.34 0.75 -9.08
N HIS A 195 -5.27 0.89 -9.86
CA HIS A 195 -3.92 1.17 -9.36
C HIS A 195 -3.48 2.60 -9.66
N TYR A 196 -2.97 3.26 -8.62
CA TYR A 196 -2.60 4.66 -8.64
C TYR A 196 -1.25 4.87 -7.96
N HIS A 197 -0.73 6.08 -8.10
CA HIS A 197 0.39 6.54 -7.28
C HIS A 197 0.27 8.03 -6.97
N SER A 198 0.88 8.45 -5.86
CA SER A 198 1.05 9.84 -5.44
C SER A 198 2.49 10.10 -5.00
N GLN A 199 2.89 11.37 -4.90
CA GLN A 199 4.23 11.78 -4.45
C GLN A 199 4.11 12.85 -3.37
N HIS A 200 4.94 12.73 -2.34
CA HIS A 200 4.88 13.55 -1.12
C HIS A 200 6.27 13.92 -0.63
N ARG A 201 6.34 14.89 0.28
CA ARG A 201 7.49 15.07 1.15
C ARG A 201 7.18 14.57 2.56
N ASP A 202 8.16 13.97 3.19
CA ASP A 202 8.08 13.65 4.62
C ASP A 202 8.46 14.86 5.50
N VAL A 203 8.43 14.66 6.82
CA VAL A 203 8.79 15.67 7.83
C VAL A 203 10.24 16.15 7.75
N ASP A 204 11.12 15.40 7.09
CA ASP A 204 12.51 15.78 6.84
C ASP A 204 12.67 16.45 5.45
N ASN A 205 11.56 16.76 4.79
CA ASN A 205 11.48 17.36 3.46
C ASN A 205 12.03 16.45 2.33
N GLU A 206 12.16 15.15 2.57
CA GLU A 206 12.61 14.16 1.60
C GLU A 206 11.43 13.62 0.79
N GLU A 207 11.62 13.35 -0.51
CA GLU A 207 10.54 12.88 -1.38
C GLU A 207 10.28 11.38 -1.20
N LEU A 208 9.01 10.98 -1.27
CA LEU A 208 8.59 9.58 -1.31
C LEU A 208 7.40 9.39 -2.25
N LYS A 209 7.26 8.16 -2.76
CA LYS A 209 6.12 7.75 -3.58
C LYS A 209 5.24 6.79 -2.78
N ILE A 210 3.92 6.96 -2.86
CA ILE A 210 2.94 6.02 -2.32
C ILE A 210 2.16 5.44 -3.49
N TYR A 211 2.17 4.12 -3.62
CA TYR A 211 1.30 3.38 -4.53
C TYR A 211 -0.04 3.12 -3.86
N HIS A 212 -1.12 3.07 -4.64
CA HIS A 212 -2.46 2.81 -4.11
C HIS A 212 -3.13 1.75 -4.95
N LEU A 213 -3.60 0.67 -4.32
CA LEU A 213 -4.44 -0.33 -4.96
C LEU A 213 -5.82 -0.25 -4.31
N MET A 214 -6.84 0.13 -5.06
CA MET A 214 -8.22 0.10 -4.57
C MET A 214 -8.83 -1.25 -4.95
N LEU A 215 -8.90 -2.15 -3.98
CA LEU A 215 -9.34 -3.53 -4.16
C LEU A 215 -10.85 -3.61 -3.89
N ASP A 216 -11.62 -3.96 -4.92
CA ASP A 216 -13.08 -4.06 -4.81
C ASP A 216 -13.52 -5.37 -4.19
N PHE A 217 -13.99 -5.30 -2.96
CA PHE A 217 -14.54 -6.42 -2.20
C PHE A 217 -16.02 -6.26 -1.91
N ASN A 218 -16.73 -5.29 -2.50
CA ASN A 218 -18.12 -5.00 -2.13
C ASN A 218 -19.03 -6.24 -2.20
N LEU A 219 -18.79 -7.12 -3.18
CA LEU A 219 -19.54 -8.37 -3.38
C LEU A 219 -19.11 -9.50 -2.43
N ASN A 220 -17.92 -9.40 -1.85
CA ASN A 220 -17.38 -10.36 -0.89
C ASN A 220 -17.82 -10.04 0.56
N ILE A 221 -18.22 -8.80 0.84
CA ILE A 221 -18.60 -8.37 2.19
C ILE A 221 -19.95 -8.98 2.60
N GLN A 222 -19.94 -9.66 3.75
CA GLN A 222 -21.15 -10.17 4.39
C GLN A 222 -21.99 -8.99 4.88
N LYS A 223 -23.23 -8.92 4.39
CA LYS A 223 -24.19 -7.92 4.86
C LYS A 223 -24.66 -8.30 6.27
N PRO A 224 -24.81 -7.32 7.19
CA PRO A 224 -25.39 -7.60 8.50
C PRO A 224 -26.78 -8.22 8.31
N LYS A 225 -27.05 -9.28 9.08
CA LYS A 225 -28.37 -9.92 9.15
C LYS A 225 -29.40 -8.98 9.78
#